data_AF-A0A0J6EWB9-F1
#
_entry.id   AF-A0A0J6EWB9-F1
#
_cell.length_a   1.000
_cell.length_b   1.000
_cell.length_c   1.000
_cell.angle_alpha   90.00
_cell.angle_beta   90.00
_cell.angle_gamma   90.00
#
_symmetry.space_group_name_H-M   'P 1'
#
loop_
_entity.id
_entity.type
_entity.pdbx_description
1 polymer ?
#
loop_
_entity_poly.entity_id
_entity_poly.type
_entity_poly.pdbx_seq_one_letter_code
_entity_poly.pdbx_strand_id
1 'polypeptide(L)' 'MNYLVLLIAIGWSVYKRLSPVENLGHLTEVQLRAKTENKLENVREAHEFRSGHIPGAVNIP' A
#
# COMPACT_ATOMS: atom_id res chain seq x y z
N MET A 1 -20.72 -25.05 23.26
CA MET A 1 -19.93 -23.98 22.61
C MET A 1 -18.54 -24.55 22.34
N ASN A 2 -18.12 -24.72 21.08
CA ASN A 2 -16.85 -25.39 20.77
C ASN A 2 -15.70 -24.36 20.81
N TYR A 3 -14.94 -24.33 21.91
CA TYR A 3 -13.85 -23.37 22.16
C TYR A 3 -12.73 -23.42 21.11
N LEU A 4 -12.59 -24.54 20.40
CA LEU A 4 -11.67 -24.69 19.26
C LEU A 4 -11.93 -23.66 18.15
N VAL A 5 -13.19 -23.39 17.84
CA VAL A 5 -13.56 -22.44 16.78
C VAL A 5 -13.17 -21.01 17.18
N LEU A 6 -13.34 -20.65 18.45
CA LEU A 6 -12.95 -19.34 18.97
C LEU A 6 -11.42 -19.16 18.95
N LEU A 7 -10.66 -20.18 19.33
CA LEU A 7 -9.19 -20.12 19.29
C LEU A 7 -8.67 -19.97 17.85
N ILE A 8 -9.26 -20.69 16.89
CA ILE A 8 -8.90 -20.54 15.46
C ILE A 8 -9.25 -19.13 14.96
N ALA A 9 -10.43 -18.61 15.30
CA ALA A 9 -10.85 -17.27 14.89
C ALA A 9 -9.95 -16.16 15.46
N ILE A 10 -9.57 -16.28 16.74
CA ILE A 10 -8.63 -15.36 17.39
C ILE A 10 -7.25 -15.46 16.74
N GLY A 11 -6.74 -16.67 16.54
CA GLY A 11 -5.46 -16.90 15.86
C GLY A 11 -5.44 -16.29 14.46
N TRP A 12 -6.51 -16.48 13.68
CA TRP A 12 -6.65 -15.88 12.35
C TRP A 12 -6.71 -14.35 12.40
N SER A 13 -7.46 -13.77 13.34
CA SER A 13 -7.55 -12.31 13.48
C SER A 13 -6.22 -11.68 13.88
N VAL A 14 -5.44 -12.34 14.73
CA VAL A 14 -4.12 -11.85 15.12
C VAL A 14 -3.14 -11.97 13.96
N TYR A 15 -3.16 -13.11 13.25
CA TYR A 15 -2.34 -13.33 12.07
C TYR A 15 -2.56 -12.25 11.01
N LYS A 16 -3.81 -11.97 10.64
CA LYS A 16 -4.14 -10.93 9.63
C LYS A 16 -3.71 -9.51 10.02
N ARG A 17 -3.61 -9.21 11.32
CA ARG A 17 -3.16 -7.89 11.81
C ARG A 17 -1.64 -7.75 11.82
N LEU A 18 -0.92 -8.86 11.99
CA LEU A 18 0.54 -8.89 12.09
C LEU A 18 1.21 -9.25 10.76
N SER A 19 0.47 -9.84 9.81
CA SER A 19 1.00 -10.11 8.48
C SER A 19 1.43 -8.80 7.81
N PRO A 20 2.69 -8.68 7.38
CA PRO A 20 3.13 -7.52 6.63
C PRO A 20 2.32 -7.42 5.34
N VAL A 21 2.08 -6.19 4.87
CA VAL A 21 1.34 -5.97 3.63
C VAL A 21 2.10 -6.64 2.49
N GLU A 22 1.47 -7.65 1.90
CA GLU A 22 2.05 -8.39 0.79
C GLU A 22 2.30 -7.43 -0.39
N ASN A 23 3.42 -7.60 -1.08
CA ASN A 23 3.81 -6.80 -2.26
C ASN A 23 4.20 -5.34 -1.98
N LEU A 24 4.50 -4.97 -0.74
CA LEU A 24 5.27 -3.75 -0.46
C LEU A 24 6.70 -3.92 -1.00
N GLY A 25 7.00 -3.19 -2.07
CA GLY A 25 8.34 -3.11 -2.64
C GLY A 25 8.80 -1.66 -2.71
N HIS A 26 10.08 -1.43 -2.42
CA HIS A 26 10.69 -0.13 -2.67
C HIS A 26 11.18 -0.09 -4.11
N LEU A 27 10.56 0.76 -4.92
CA LEU A 27 10.95 0.95 -6.32
C LEU A 27 11.89 2.14 -6.43
N THR A 28 12.99 1.95 -7.14
CA THR A 28 13.86 3.06 -7.55
C THR A 28 13.24 3.79 -8.75
N GLU A 29 13.69 5.02 -9.00
CA GLU A 29 13.19 5.84 -10.12
C GLU A 29 13.29 5.12 -11.47
N VAL A 30 14.41 4.41 -11.70
CA VAL A 30 14.65 3.67 -12.95
C VAL A 30 13.63 2.54 -13.12
N GLN A 31 13.34 1.81 -12.04
CA GLN A 31 12.34 0.73 -12.05
C GLN A 31 10.92 1.27 -12.20
N LEU A 32 10.62 2.42 -11.61
CA LEU A 32 9.32 3.08 -11.75
C LEU A 32 9.08 3.51 -13.20
N ARG A 33 10.09 4.11 -13.85
CA ARG A 33 10.00 4.53 -15.26
C ARG A 33 9.87 3.34 -16.21
N ALA A 34 10.60 2.25 -15.94
CA ALA A 34 10.51 1.01 -16.71
C ALA A 34 9.14 0.33 -16.58
N LYS A 35 8.41 0.59 -15.48
CA LYS A 35 7.08 0.04 -15.21
C LYS A 35 6.00 1.07 -15.60
N THR A 36 5.98 1.42 -16.87
CA THR A 36 5.26 2.57 -17.44
C THR A 36 3.72 2.43 -17.40
N GLU A 37 3.18 1.27 -17.02
CA GLU A 37 1.73 1.00 -16.98
C GLU A 37 1.08 1.18 -15.60
N ASN A 38 1.85 1.50 -14.56
CA ASN A 38 1.30 1.64 -13.22
C ASN A 38 0.71 3.04 -12.98
N LYS A 39 -0.56 3.07 -12.56
CA LYS A 39 -1.21 4.27 -12.03
C LYS A 39 -0.43 4.76 -10.80
N LEU A 40 0.14 5.95 -10.88
CA LEU A 40 0.95 6.53 -9.81
C LEU A 40 0.05 7.40 -8.92
N GLU A 41 -0.10 7.01 -7.67
CA GLU A 41 -0.90 7.76 -6.69
C GLU A 41 0.04 8.50 -5.74
N ASN A 42 -0.19 9.80 -5.57
CA ASN A 42 0.61 10.67 -4.73
C ASN A 42 -0.18 11.06 -3.49
N VAL A 43 0.20 10.51 -2.35
CA VAL A 43 -0.47 10.66 -1.05
C VAL A 43 0.02 11.86 -0.22
N ARG A 44 0.75 12.79 -0.86
CA ARG A 44 1.18 14.04 -0.23
C ARG A 44 0.04 15.05 -0.19
N GLU A 45 0.24 16.12 0.57
CA GLU A 45 -0.71 17.21 0.64
C GLU A 45 -0.88 17.91 -0.72
N ALA A 46 -2.07 18.45 -0.96
CA ALA A 46 -2.41 19.05 -2.26
C ALA A 46 -1.50 20.24 -2.63
N HIS A 47 -0.95 20.97 -1.65
CA HIS A 47 -0.03 22.07 -1.93
C HIS A 47 1.37 21.56 -2.36
N GLU A 48 1.84 20.46 -1.79
CA GLU A 48 3.08 19.80 -2.19
C GLU A 48 2.97 19.23 -3.60
N PHE A 49 1.82 18.60 -3.93
CA PHE A 49 1.58 18.08 -5.26
C PHE A 49 1.57 19.19 -6.33
N ARG A 50 0.93 20.33 -6.04
CA ARG A 50 0.91 21.51 -6.92
C ARG A 50 2.29 22.15 -7.10
N SER A 51 3.14 22.11 -6.08
CA SER A 51 4.51 22.65 -6.16
C SER A 51 5.42 21.85 -7.10
N GLY A 52 5.08 20.59 -7.37
CA GLY A 52 5.81 19.71 -8.27
C GLY A 52 5.48 18.24 -8.01
N HIS A 53 5.24 17.49 -9.08
CA HIS A 53 4.93 16.07 -9.01
C HIS A 53 5.40 15.33 -10.26
N ILE A 54 5.47 14.00 -10.15
CA ILE A 54 5.81 13.14 -11.28
C ILE A 54 4.67 13.22 -12.30
N PRO A 55 4.94 13.52 -13.59
CA PRO A 55 3.90 13.61 -14.62
C PRO A 55 3.05 12.35 -14.69
N GLY A 56 1.73 12.51 -14.75
CA GLY A 56 0.76 11.40 -14.78
C GLY A 56 0.39 10.84 -13.40
N ALA A 57 0.98 11.34 -12.32
CA ALA A 57 0.54 11.01 -10.96
C ALA A 57 -0.84 11.63 -10.67
N VAL A 58 -1.66 10.94 -9.88
CA VAL A 58 -2.94 11.43 -9.34
C VAL A 58 -2.77 11.69 -7.85
N ASN A 59 -3.14 12.88 -7.38
CA ASN A 59 -3.09 13.22 -5.95
C ASN A 59 -4.30 12.63 -5.21
N ILE A 60 -4.03 11.85 -4.15
CA ILE A 60 -5.03 11.28 -3.25
C ILE A 60 -4.51 11.50 -1.82
N PRO A 61 -4.74 12.69 -1.22
CA PRO A 61 -4.33 12.98 0.14
C PRO A 61 -5.08 12.12 1.17
#